data_AF-A0A399YBU6-F1
#
_entry.id   AF-A0A399YBU6-F1
#
_cell.length_a   1.000
_cell.length_b   1.000
_cell.length_c   1.000
_cell.angle_alpha   90.00
_cell.angle_beta   90.00
_cell.angle_gamma   90.00
#
_symmetry.space_group_name_H-M   'P 1'
#
loop_
_entity.id
_entity.type
_entity.pdbx_description
1 polymer ?
#
loop_
_entity_poly.entity_id
_entity_poly.type
_entity_poly.pdbx_seq_one_letter_code
_entity_poly.pdbx_strand_id
1 'polypeptide(L)'
;EVERDHALNRRPADDEDQLWSEEDGLVAAANADAPASGELEGSYEALGSDAEFDHVLFDAEQFGLGGLPGSADEEEFLGLPGLLEPDQVAHVLRERQRKQVRRGGGRERAEAVSAHRALAEHRKELNKLVSAYAQKKGQPHAVVHAELRRTCGGPELATASSEQVQARIERIRNWFVGRR
;
A
#
# COMPACT_ATOMS: atom_id res chain seq x y z
N GLU A 1 -38.18 -63.95 -4.17
CA GLU A 1 -38.99 -62.74 -4.40
C GLU A 1 -39.19 -62.61 -5.90
N VAL A 2 -40.38 -62.17 -6.31
CA VAL A 2 -40.85 -62.17 -7.70
C VAL A 2 -40.33 -60.90 -8.40
N GLU A 3 -39.54 -61.07 -9.46
CA GLU A 3 -39.18 -59.98 -10.37
C GLU A 3 -40.42 -59.47 -11.10
N ARG A 4 -40.65 -58.16 -11.01
CA ARG A 4 -41.69 -57.46 -11.76
C ARG A 4 -41.09 -56.92 -13.04
N ASP A 5 -41.44 -57.57 -14.14
CA ASP A 5 -41.31 -57.02 -15.49
C ASP A 5 -42.16 -55.74 -15.59
N HIS A 6 -41.50 -54.59 -15.71
CA HIS A 6 -42.15 -53.34 -16.10
C HIS A 6 -41.76 -53.01 -17.53
N ALA A 7 -42.60 -53.45 -18.47
CA ALA A 7 -42.56 -53.05 -19.86
C ALA A 7 -43.00 -51.58 -20.01
N LEU A 8 -42.05 -50.63 -19.86
CA LEU A 8 -42.20 -49.27 -20.36
C LEU A 8 -41.80 -49.24 -21.84
N ASN A 9 -42.67 -49.78 -22.70
CA ASN A 9 -42.76 -49.33 -24.08
C ASN A 9 -43.35 -47.91 -24.07
N ARG A 10 -42.50 -46.89 -23.86
CA ARG A 10 -42.89 -45.51 -24.13
C ARG A 10 -42.47 -45.18 -25.56
N ARG A 11 -43.47 -44.99 -26.42
CA ARG A 11 -43.31 -44.51 -27.80
C ARG A 11 -42.72 -43.08 -27.75
N PRO A 12 -41.81 -42.69 -28.66
CA PRO A 12 -41.28 -41.34 -28.66
C PRO A 12 -42.41 -40.40 -29.03
N ALA A 13 -42.69 -39.44 -28.15
CA ALA A 13 -43.44 -38.26 -28.47
C ALA A 13 -42.42 -37.12 -28.50
N ASP A 14 -42.02 -36.76 -29.72
CA ASP A 14 -41.40 -35.46 -30.02
C ASP A 14 -42.33 -34.38 -29.47
N ASP A 15 -41.91 -33.70 -28.40
CA ASP A 15 -42.30 -32.31 -28.06
C ASP A 15 -41.71 -31.86 -26.71
N GLU A 16 -41.22 -32.77 -25.85
CA GLU A 16 -40.55 -32.37 -24.58
C GLU A 16 -39.06 -32.03 -24.74
N ASP A 17 -38.39 -32.47 -25.80
CA ASP A 17 -36.93 -32.26 -26.01
C ASP A 17 -36.54 -30.79 -26.26
N GLN A 18 -37.49 -29.91 -26.61
CA GLN A 18 -37.19 -28.50 -26.89
C GLN A 18 -36.97 -27.66 -25.63
N LEU A 19 -37.58 -28.01 -24.50
CA LEU A 19 -37.46 -27.22 -23.26
C LEU A 19 -36.12 -27.46 -22.54
N TRP A 20 -35.57 -28.67 -22.65
CA TRP A 20 -34.28 -29.05 -22.06
C TRP A 20 -33.08 -28.63 -22.93
N SER A 21 -33.29 -28.44 -24.24
CA SER A 21 -32.24 -27.98 -25.17
C SER A 21 -31.75 -26.56 -24.87
N GLU A 22 -32.61 -25.68 -24.36
CA GLU A 22 -32.23 -24.31 -24.00
C GLU A 22 -31.43 -24.27 -22.69
N GLU A 23 -31.83 -25.08 -21.71
CA GLU A 23 -31.11 -25.25 -20.44
C GLU A 23 -29.72 -25.88 -20.66
N ASP A 24 -29.65 -26.95 -21.46
CA ASP A 24 -28.38 -27.59 -21.81
C ASP A 24 -27.44 -26.64 -22.56
N GLY A 25 -27.99 -25.75 -23.41
CA GLY A 25 -27.23 -24.70 -24.08
C GLY A 25 -26.64 -23.66 -23.10
N LEU A 26 -27.40 -23.29 -22.05
CA LEU A 26 -26.94 -22.38 -21.01
C LEU A 26 -25.87 -23.00 -20.12
N VAL A 27 -26.01 -24.28 -19.77
CA VAL A 27 -25.00 -25.03 -18.99
C VAL A 27 -23.72 -25.22 -19.81
N ALA A 28 -23.84 -25.54 -21.10
CA ALA A 28 -22.69 -25.64 -22.00
C ALA A 28 -21.96 -24.31 -22.18
N ALA A 29 -22.70 -23.19 -22.27
CA ALA A 29 -22.11 -21.85 -22.37
C ALA A 29 -21.41 -21.42 -21.08
N ALA A 30 -21.93 -21.80 -19.90
CA ALA A 30 -21.30 -21.51 -18.61
C ALA A 30 -20.04 -22.36 -18.36
N ASN A 31 -20.02 -23.61 -18.85
CA ASN A 31 -18.87 -24.50 -18.76
C ASN A 31 -17.84 -24.30 -19.88
N ALA A 32 -18.12 -23.43 -20.86
CA ALA A 32 -17.16 -23.08 -21.89
C ALA A 32 -16.08 -22.17 -21.30
N ASP A 33 -14.83 -22.62 -21.37
CA ASP A 33 -13.66 -21.79 -21.03
C ASP A 33 -13.55 -20.64 -22.04
N ALA A 34 -14.15 -19.50 -21.71
CA ALA A 34 -13.95 -18.28 -22.46
C ALA A 34 -12.50 -17.79 -22.24
N PRO A 35 -11.69 -17.62 -23.30
CA PRO A 35 -10.40 -16.96 -23.14
C PRO A 35 -10.67 -15.55 -22.61
N ALA A 36 -10.06 -15.21 -21.46
CA ALA A 36 -10.10 -13.86 -20.94
C ALA A 36 -9.70 -12.90 -22.08
N SER A 37 -10.47 -11.82 -22.28
CA SER A 37 -10.13 -10.81 -23.27
C SER A 37 -8.70 -10.33 -23.01
N GLY A 38 -7.85 -10.33 -24.03
CA GLY A 38 -6.44 -9.93 -23.92
C GLY A 38 -6.22 -8.49 -23.40
N GLU A 39 -7.28 -7.69 -23.26
CA GLU A 39 -7.26 -6.40 -22.57
C GLU A 39 -7.05 -6.50 -21.04
N LEU A 40 -7.30 -7.68 -20.44
CA LEU A 40 -7.01 -7.95 -19.02
C LEU A 40 -5.58 -8.46 -18.79
N GLU A 41 -4.83 -8.71 -19.86
CA GLU A 41 -3.41 -9.02 -19.80
C GLU A 41 -2.63 -7.71 -19.64
N GLY A 42 -2.82 -7.07 -18.48
CA GLY A 42 -2.07 -5.88 -18.09
C GLY A 42 -0.58 -6.14 -18.31
N SER A 43 0.12 -5.16 -18.88
CA SER A 43 1.56 -5.25 -19.10
C SER A 43 2.24 -5.71 -17.82
N TYR A 44 2.94 -6.85 -17.88
CA TYR A 44 3.70 -7.36 -16.75
C TYR A 44 4.75 -6.32 -16.36
N GLU A 45 4.55 -5.68 -15.22
CA GLU A 45 5.53 -4.79 -14.60
C GLU A 45 6.13 -5.53 -13.40
N ALA A 46 7.42 -5.84 -13.49
CA ALA A 46 8.13 -6.49 -12.39
C ALA A 46 8.25 -5.50 -11.23
N LEU A 47 7.50 -5.74 -10.15
CA LEU A 47 7.66 -5.01 -8.92
C LEU A 47 8.93 -5.52 -8.20
N GLY A 48 9.94 -4.66 -8.10
CA GLY A 48 11.12 -4.95 -7.28
C GLY A 48 10.76 -4.95 -5.79
N SER A 49 11.36 -5.84 -5.02
CA SER A 49 11.28 -5.85 -3.55
C SER A 49 12.69 -5.92 -2.99
N ASP A 50 13.14 -4.84 -2.36
CA ASP A 50 14.36 -4.82 -1.58
C ASP A 50 14.03 -4.99 -0.10
N ALA A 51 14.82 -5.80 0.61
CA ALA A 51 14.71 -6.00 2.05
C ALA A 51 16.06 -5.77 2.69
N GLU A 52 16.09 -4.91 3.70
CA GLU A 52 17.28 -4.58 4.48
C GLU A 52 17.13 -5.09 5.92
N PHE A 53 18.23 -5.53 6.51
CA PHE A 53 18.26 -5.90 7.92
C PHE A 53 18.47 -4.65 8.77
N ASP A 54 17.54 -4.37 9.67
CA ASP A 54 17.65 -3.21 10.56
C ASP A 54 18.73 -3.41 11.65
N HIS A 55 18.93 -4.67 12.05
CA HIS A 55 19.81 -5.07 13.15
C HIS A 55 20.55 -6.38 12.85
N VAL A 56 21.71 -6.55 13.48
CA VAL A 56 22.50 -7.78 13.52
C VAL A 56 22.40 -8.39 14.92
N LEU A 57 22.16 -9.70 15.00
CA LEU A 57 22.15 -10.44 16.27
C LEU A 57 23.55 -11.03 16.53
N PHE A 58 24.11 -10.78 17.72
CA PHE A 58 25.35 -11.39 18.18
C PHE A 58 25.24 -11.74 19.66
N ASP A 59 25.57 -12.97 20.05
CA ASP A 59 25.52 -13.45 21.44
C ASP A 59 24.17 -13.15 22.16
N ALA A 60 23.06 -13.39 21.46
CA ALA A 60 21.69 -13.06 21.91
C ALA A 60 21.40 -11.57 22.17
N GLU A 61 22.37 -10.69 21.92
CA GLU A 61 22.21 -9.23 21.93
C GLU A 61 21.94 -8.72 20.49
N GLN A 62 21.18 -7.63 20.38
CA GLN A 62 20.84 -6.98 19.11
C GLN A 62 21.69 -5.73 18.94
N PHE A 63 22.34 -5.59 17.78
CA PHE A 63 23.25 -4.49 17.46
C PHE A 63 22.88 -3.83 16.14
N GLY A 64 23.08 -2.52 16.05
CA GLY A 64 22.68 -1.68 14.91
C GLY A 64 21.47 -0.82 15.28
N LEU A 65 21.54 0.48 15.00
CA LEU A 65 20.45 1.43 15.26
C LEU A 65 19.78 1.91 13.97
N GLY A 66 19.78 1.07 12.93
CA GLY A 66 19.18 1.43 11.64
C GLY A 66 19.89 2.60 10.99
N GLY A 67 21.20 2.47 10.74
CA GLY A 67 21.91 3.42 9.88
C GLY A 67 21.35 3.40 8.45
N LEU A 68 21.45 4.50 7.71
CA LEU A 68 21.17 4.47 6.28
C LEU A 68 22.19 3.56 5.58
N PRO A 69 21.77 2.74 4.61
CA PRO A 69 22.69 1.94 3.81
C PRO A 69 23.68 2.87 3.09
N GLY A 70 24.97 2.51 3.11
CA GLY A 70 26.08 3.33 2.61
C GLY A 70 26.53 4.46 3.54
N SER A 71 26.07 4.49 4.79
CA SER A 71 26.57 5.43 5.80
C SER A 71 27.93 4.97 6.35
N ALA A 72 28.75 5.92 6.81
CA ALA A 72 30.02 5.62 7.46
C ALA A 72 29.87 4.68 8.68
N ASP A 73 28.71 4.73 9.36
CA ASP A 73 28.39 3.84 10.48
C ASP A 73 28.25 2.37 10.04
N GLU A 74 27.83 2.09 8.80
CA GLU A 74 27.74 0.74 8.23
C GLU A 74 29.11 0.20 7.81
N GLU A 75 29.95 1.04 7.19
CA GLU A 75 31.33 0.68 6.82
C GLU A 75 32.15 0.26 8.03
N GLU A 76 31.90 0.90 9.18
CA GLU A 76 32.52 0.50 10.44
C GLU A 76 32.13 -0.94 10.79
N PHE A 77 30.89 -1.37 10.57
CA PHE A 77 30.37 -2.72 10.90
C PHE A 77 31.05 -3.86 10.11
N LEU A 78 31.57 -3.58 8.91
CA LEU A 78 32.27 -4.55 8.03
C LEU A 78 33.74 -4.80 8.42
N GLY A 79 34.05 -4.80 9.72
CA GLY A 79 35.38 -5.17 10.21
C GLY A 79 35.76 -6.59 9.80
N LEU A 80 37.05 -6.84 9.49
CA LEU A 80 37.55 -8.15 9.07
C LEU A 80 37.21 -9.23 10.12
N PRO A 81 36.28 -10.16 9.84
CA PRO A 81 35.96 -11.22 10.78
C PRO A 81 37.16 -12.17 10.92
N GLY A 82 37.48 -12.58 12.15
CA GLY A 82 38.52 -13.58 12.44
C GLY A 82 39.82 -13.05 13.09
N LEU A 83 39.94 -11.75 13.32
CA LEU A 83 41.04 -11.17 14.12
C LEU A 83 40.72 -11.06 15.61
N LEU A 84 39.43 -11.09 15.95
CA LEU A 84 38.93 -10.85 17.31
C LEU A 84 38.29 -12.12 17.87
N GLU A 85 38.51 -12.35 19.15
CA GLU A 85 37.76 -13.35 19.92
C GLU A 85 36.30 -12.89 20.12
N PRO A 86 35.33 -13.81 20.33
CA PRO A 86 33.90 -13.48 20.42
C PRO A 86 33.56 -12.37 21.44
N ASP A 87 34.22 -12.40 22.59
CA ASP A 87 34.08 -11.44 23.68
C ASP A 87 34.66 -10.05 23.32
N GLN A 88 35.68 -10.01 22.47
CA GLN A 88 36.22 -8.76 21.91
C GLN A 88 35.26 -8.17 20.86
N VAL A 89 34.58 -9.01 20.06
CA VAL A 89 33.54 -8.57 19.13
C VAL A 89 32.39 -7.90 19.88
N ALA A 90 31.89 -8.50 20.96
CA ALA A 90 30.83 -7.90 21.78
C ALA A 90 31.23 -6.52 22.33
N HIS A 91 32.48 -6.36 22.77
CA HIS A 91 32.98 -5.07 23.27
C HIS A 91 32.98 -3.99 22.17
N VAL A 92 33.50 -4.31 20.98
CA VAL A 92 33.55 -3.37 19.84
C VAL A 92 32.14 -2.98 19.38
N LEU A 93 31.22 -3.94 19.29
CA LEU A 93 29.82 -3.68 18.92
C LEU A 93 29.12 -2.75 19.91
N ARG A 94 29.29 -2.96 21.23
CA ARG A 94 28.75 -2.06 22.26
C ARG A 94 29.36 -0.66 22.22
N GLU A 95 30.67 -0.55 22.00
CA GLU A 95 31.33 0.75 21.89
C GLU A 95 30.80 1.55 20.68
N ARG A 96 30.58 0.87 19.55
CA ARG A 96 30.04 1.47 18.33
C ARG A 96 28.59 1.90 18.49
N GLN A 97 27.74 1.07 19.09
CA GLN A 97 26.37 1.45 19.40
C GLN A 97 26.34 2.73 20.27
N ARG A 98 27.21 2.84 21.28
CA ARG A 98 27.32 4.07 22.10
C ARG A 98 27.77 5.28 21.28
N LYS A 99 28.71 5.12 20.34
CA LYS A 99 29.14 6.19 19.44
C LYS A 99 28.01 6.63 18.50
N GLN A 100 27.26 5.67 17.95
CA GLN A 100 26.11 5.93 17.09
C GLN A 100 25.00 6.69 17.82
N VAL A 101 24.63 6.27 19.04
CA VAL A 101 23.67 7.02 19.88
C VAL A 101 24.16 8.45 20.15
N ARG A 102 25.46 8.63 20.45
CA ARG A 102 26.06 9.95 20.67
C ARG A 102 26.04 10.84 19.43
N ARG A 103 26.22 10.26 18.24
CA ARG A 103 26.14 10.94 16.95
C ARG A 103 24.70 11.19 16.47
N GLY A 104 23.70 10.67 17.18
CA GLY A 104 22.29 10.83 16.82
C GLY A 104 21.81 9.81 15.77
N GLY A 105 22.52 8.68 15.59
CA GLY A 105 22.07 7.59 14.73
C GLY A 105 20.73 7.04 15.24
N GLY A 106 19.67 7.33 14.49
CA GLY A 106 18.27 7.07 14.86
C GLY A 106 17.41 8.33 14.96
N ARG A 107 18.00 9.51 15.14
CA ARG A 107 17.27 10.78 15.21
C ARG A 107 16.73 11.19 13.85
N GLU A 108 17.50 11.03 12.78
CA GLU A 108 17.07 11.34 11.40
C GLU A 108 15.90 10.45 10.94
N ARG A 109 15.96 9.13 11.21
CA ARG A 109 14.83 8.22 10.93
C ARG A 109 13.61 8.53 11.79
N ALA A 110 13.79 8.80 13.09
CA ALA A 110 12.69 9.20 13.96
C ALA A 110 12.05 10.53 13.50
N GLU A 111 12.86 11.50 13.07
CA GLU A 111 12.40 12.76 12.50
C GLU A 111 11.66 12.54 11.18
N ALA A 112 12.16 11.71 10.27
CA ALA A 112 11.49 11.36 9.01
C ALA A 112 10.13 10.66 9.24
N VAL A 113 10.06 9.69 10.16
CA VAL A 113 8.80 9.03 10.54
C VAL A 113 7.83 10.03 11.17
N SER A 114 8.33 10.94 12.01
CA SER A 114 7.50 12.00 12.60
C SER A 114 6.94 12.97 11.54
N ALA A 115 7.76 13.33 10.55
CA ALA A 115 7.36 14.19 9.44
C ALA A 115 6.31 13.52 8.54
N HIS A 116 6.46 12.23 8.25
CA HIS A 116 5.46 11.47 7.50
C HIS A 116 4.12 11.36 8.25
N ARG A 117 4.16 11.13 9.58
CA ARG A 117 2.95 11.14 10.42
C ARG A 117 2.29 12.51 10.45
N ALA A 118 3.05 13.60 10.61
CA ALA A 118 2.53 14.96 10.59
C ALA A 118 1.84 15.28 9.25
N LEU A 119 2.45 14.89 8.14
CA LEU A 119 1.89 15.06 6.81
C LEU A 119 0.59 14.26 6.60
N ALA A 120 0.50 13.04 7.15
CA ALA A 120 -0.72 12.25 7.14
C ALA A 120 -1.87 12.93 7.91
N GLU A 121 -1.57 13.53 9.07
CA GLU A 121 -2.56 14.29 9.84
C GLU A 121 -3.03 15.55 9.10
N HIS A 122 -2.12 16.30 8.46
CA HIS A 122 -2.50 17.44 7.62
C HIS A 122 -3.41 17.02 6.45
N ARG A 123 -3.14 15.88 5.80
CA ARG A 123 -4.02 15.34 4.75
C ARG A 123 -5.42 15.00 5.27
N LYS A 124 -5.52 14.39 6.46
CA LYS A 124 -6.81 14.12 7.11
C LYS A 124 -7.56 15.40 7.42
N GLU A 125 -6.87 16.40 7.96
CA GLU A 125 -7.45 17.71 8.24
C GLU A 125 -7.99 18.37 6.97
N LEU A 126 -7.20 18.39 5.90
CA LEU A 126 -7.62 18.95 4.62
C LEU A 126 -8.88 18.24 4.10
N ASN A 127 -8.91 16.91 4.10
CA ASN A 127 -10.08 16.14 3.66
C ASN A 127 -11.33 16.47 4.49
N LYS A 128 -11.19 16.63 5.81
CA LYS A 128 -12.30 17.04 6.69
C LYS A 128 -12.83 18.43 6.34
N LEU A 129 -11.95 19.40 6.12
CA LEU A 129 -12.32 20.77 5.74
C LEU A 129 -12.99 20.80 4.35
N VAL A 130 -12.47 20.04 3.40
CA VAL A 130 -13.03 19.93 2.05
C VAL A 130 -14.43 19.33 2.10
N SER A 131 -14.64 18.25 2.87
CA SER A 131 -15.97 17.65 3.05
C SER A 131 -16.98 18.62 3.65
N ALA A 132 -16.59 19.38 4.69
CA ALA A 132 -17.46 20.39 5.29
C ALA A 132 -17.80 21.53 4.32
N TYR A 133 -16.82 21.97 3.50
CA TYR A 133 -17.04 23.04 2.52
C TYR A 133 -17.94 22.57 1.37
N ALA A 134 -17.67 21.38 0.85
CA ALA A 134 -18.44 20.72 -0.21
C ALA A 134 -19.92 20.59 0.18
N GLN A 135 -20.20 20.14 1.41
CA GLN A 135 -21.57 20.07 1.93
C GLN A 135 -22.22 21.44 2.04
N LYS A 136 -21.51 22.45 2.57
CA LYS A 136 -22.04 23.83 2.71
C LYS A 136 -22.37 24.47 1.35
N LYS A 137 -21.62 24.14 0.29
CA LYS A 137 -21.80 24.68 -1.07
C LYS A 137 -22.61 23.79 -2.00
N GLY A 138 -22.93 22.56 -1.60
CA GLY A 138 -23.60 21.57 -2.46
C GLY A 138 -22.75 21.13 -3.66
N GLN A 139 -21.43 21.20 -3.56
CA GLN A 139 -20.51 20.83 -4.64
C GLN A 139 -19.89 19.45 -4.41
N PRO A 140 -19.56 18.68 -5.47
CA PRO A 140 -18.83 17.43 -5.32
C PRO A 140 -17.42 17.65 -4.73
N HIS A 141 -16.97 16.71 -3.89
CA HIS A 141 -15.66 16.77 -3.23
C HIS A 141 -14.49 16.96 -4.21
N ALA A 142 -14.56 16.30 -5.37
CA ALA A 142 -13.55 16.39 -6.43
C ALA A 142 -13.41 17.82 -7.00
N VAL A 143 -14.51 18.57 -7.12
CA VAL A 143 -14.50 19.94 -7.66
C VAL A 143 -13.78 20.88 -6.71
N VAL A 144 -14.00 20.74 -5.40
CA VAL A 144 -13.33 21.56 -4.37
C VAL A 144 -11.83 21.28 -4.34
N HIS A 145 -11.40 20.02 -4.43
CA HIS A 145 -9.98 19.67 -4.55
C HIS A 145 -9.35 20.24 -5.83
N ALA A 146 -10.06 20.19 -6.95
CA ALA A 146 -9.59 20.77 -8.21
C ALA A 146 -9.45 22.29 -8.11
N GLU A 147 -10.39 22.98 -7.46
CA GLU A 147 -10.32 24.43 -7.23
C GLU A 147 -9.13 24.80 -6.33
N LEU A 148 -8.92 24.07 -5.22
CA LEU A 148 -7.76 24.24 -4.34
C LEU A 148 -6.44 24.01 -5.09
N ARG A 149 -6.38 22.98 -5.95
CA ARG A 149 -5.21 22.70 -6.77
C ARG A 149 -4.95 23.81 -7.79
N ARG A 150 -6.00 24.37 -8.40
CA ARG A 150 -5.87 25.52 -9.32
C ARG A 150 -5.39 26.79 -8.61
N THR A 151 -5.80 27.02 -7.37
CA THR A 151 -5.42 28.26 -6.64
C THR A 151 -4.09 28.18 -5.92
N CYS A 152 -3.76 27.03 -5.33
CA CYS A 152 -2.51 26.83 -4.60
C CYS A 152 -1.41 26.24 -5.49
N GLY A 153 -1.76 25.67 -6.64
CA GLY A 153 -0.85 24.93 -7.50
C GLY A 153 -0.47 23.55 -6.96
N GLY A 154 0.44 22.90 -7.67
CA GLY A 154 1.06 21.64 -7.28
C GLY A 154 0.29 20.37 -7.70
N PRO A 155 0.87 19.18 -7.37
CA PRO A 155 0.37 17.88 -7.77
C PRO A 155 -0.84 17.43 -6.93
N GLU A 156 -1.28 16.19 -7.12
CA GLU A 156 -2.41 15.61 -6.40
C GLU A 156 -2.12 15.50 -4.89
N LEU A 157 -3.17 15.38 -4.06
CA LEU A 157 -2.98 15.34 -2.60
C LEU A 157 -2.07 14.18 -2.14
N ALA A 158 -2.10 13.05 -2.84
CA ALA A 158 -1.29 11.88 -2.53
C ALA A 158 0.22 12.13 -2.69
N THR A 159 0.60 13.02 -3.61
CA THR A 159 2.01 13.36 -3.94
C THR A 159 2.38 14.78 -3.51
N ALA A 160 1.44 15.54 -2.94
CA ALA A 160 1.69 16.88 -2.45
C ALA A 160 2.65 16.89 -1.23
N SER A 161 3.54 17.87 -1.21
CA SER A 161 4.46 18.13 -0.10
C SER A 161 3.74 18.73 1.11
N SER A 162 4.37 18.68 2.29
CA SER A 162 3.79 19.21 3.53
C SER A 162 3.35 20.67 3.40
N GLU A 163 4.20 21.52 2.81
CA GLU A 163 3.93 22.93 2.58
C GLU A 163 2.72 23.16 1.65
N GLN A 164 2.59 22.35 0.60
CA GLN A 164 1.45 22.44 -0.32
C GLN A 164 0.14 22.03 0.35
N VAL A 165 0.16 21.00 1.21
CA VAL A 165 -1.03 20.60 1.97
C VAL A 165 -1.43 21.70 2.95
N GLN A 166 -0.45 22.30 3.65
CA GLN A 166 -0.70 23.40 4.59
C GLN A 166 -1.28 24.63 3.88
N ALA A 167 -0.72 25.02 2.73
CA ALA A 167 -1.23 26.13 1.93
C ALA A 167 -2.68 25.89 1.46
N ARG A 168 -3.06 24.65 1.14
CA ARG A 168 -4.44 24.29 0.79
C ARG A 168 -5.37 24.38 2.00
N ILE A 169 -4.93 23.96 3.19
CA ILE A 169 -5.69 24.09 4.45
C ILE A 169 -5.97 25.56 4.75
N GLU A 170 -4.96 26.43 4.64
CA GLU A 170 -5.14 27.86 4.86
C GLU A 170 -6.10 28.48 3.83
N ARG A 171 -5.97 28.07 2.56
CA ARG A 171 -6.85 28.54 1.49
C ARG A 171 -8.31 28.19 1.75
N ILE A 172 -8.61 26.94 2.08
CA ILE A 172 -9.99 26.53 2.32
C ILE A 172 -10.57 27.19 3.59
N ARG A 173 -9.75 27.42 4.62
CA ARG A 173 -10.14 28.20 5.80
C ARG A 173 -10.52 29.64 5.42
N ASN A 174 -9.78 30.29 4.54
CA ASN A 174 -10.13 31.62 4.04
C ASN A 174 -11.45 31.62 3.28
N TRP A 175 -11.74 30.58 2.49
CA TRP A 175 -13.02 30.43 1.79
C TRP A 175 -14.20 30.28 2.74
N PHE A 176 -14.03 29.65 3.91
CA PHE A 176 -15.09 29.58 4.92
C PHE A 176 -15.49 30.96 5.47
N VAL A 177 -14.53 31.88 5.56
CA VAL A 177 -14.70 33.25 6.07
C VAL A 177 -15.01 34.26 4.94
N GLY A 178 -15.08 33.81 3.70
CA GLY A 178 -15.40 34.65 2.53
C GLY A 178 -14.24 35.51 2.03
N ARG A 179 -13.01 35.26 2.48
CA ARG A 179 -11.79 35.86 1.91
C ARG A 179 -11.31 34.93 0.79
N ARG A 180 -11.38 35.38 -0.46
CA ARG A 180 -10.93 34.63 -1.63
C ARG A 180 -9.55 35.08 -2.07
#